data_AF-A0A9E4Y271-F1
#
_entry.id   AF-A0A9E4Y271-F1
#
_cell.length_a   1.000
_cell.length_b   1.000
_cell.length_c   1.000
_cell.angle_alpha   90.00
_cell.angle_beta   90.00
_cell.angle_gamma   90.00
#
_symmetry.space_group_name_H-M   'P 1'
#
loop_
_entity.id
_entity.type
_entity.pdbx_description
1 polymer ?
#
loop_
_entity_poly.entity_id
_entity_poly.type
_entity_poly.pdbx_seq_one_letter_code
_entity_poly.pdbx_strand_id
1 'polypeptide(L)'
;MTTSDGHKSYVYVGLAGETAPGREVKSGLYRMADGDDGWELLTNGLPQAHAIRALAVHPQKPEIVYAGTQDGPYRSTDHGDHWEKVSVPDHGQPVWSLLFHPNDSSV
;
A
#
# COMPACT_ATOMS: atom_id res chain seq x y z
N MET A 1 34.82 -2.04 6.95
CA MET A 1 33.66 -1.21 6.56
C MET A 1 32.99 -1.93 5.42
N THR A 2 31.98 -2.74 5.72
CA THR A 2 31.16 -3.41 4.70
C THR A 2 30.16 -2.39 4.19
N THR A 3 30.33 -1.93 2.96
CA THR A 3 29.27 -1.29 2.19
C THR A 3 28.08 -2.24 2.18
N SER A 4 27.03 -1.91 2.95
CA SER A 4 25.73 -2.56 2.78
C SER A 4 25.28 -2.22 1.37
N ASP A 5 25.12 -3.25 0.56
CA ASP A 5 24.50 -3.15 -0.76
C ASP A 5 23.19 -2.35 -0.61
N GLY A 6 22.96 -1.36 -1.47
CA GLY A 6 21.99 -0.26 -1.30
C GLY A 6 20.51 -0.64 -1.37
N HIS A 7 20.15 -1.81 -0.85
CA HIS A 7 18.77 -2.27 -0.75
C HIS A 7 18.03 -1.48 0.33
N LYS A 8 17.20 -0.52 -0.11
CA LYS A 8 16.22 0.11 0.77
C LYS A 8 15.11 -0.88 1.10
N SER A 9 14.89 -1.10 2.39
CA SER A 9 13.72 -1.81 2.90
C SER A 9 12.65 -0.81 3.30
N TYR A 10 11.37 -1.21 3.21
CA TYR A 10 10.25 -0.35 3.52
C TYR A 10 9.24 -1.03 4.44
N VAL A 11 8.67 -0.27 5.37
CA VAL A 11 7.49 -0.64 6.14
C VAL A 11 6.30 0.16 5.63
N TYR A 12 5.16 -0.49 5.44
CA TYR A 12 3.92 0.14 4.99
C TYR A 12 2.83 0.05 6.06
N VAL A 13 2.08 1.13 6.24
CA VAL A 13 0.93 1.19 7.16
C VAL A 13 -0.29 1.74 6.42
N GLY A 14 -1.34 0.94 6.36
CA GLY A 14 -2.64 1.36 5.89
C GLY A 14 -3.53 1.80 7.05
N LEU A 15 -4.02 3.04 7.02
CA LEU A 15 -4.98 3.55 7.99
C LEU A 15 -6.36 3.65 7.35
N ALA A 16 -7.31 2.90 7.91
CA ALA A 16 -8.69 2.91 7.45
C ALA A 16 -9.47 4.16 7.90
N GLY A 17 -9.03 4.82 9.00
CA GLY A 17 -9.78 5.89 9.65
C GLY A 17 -11.18 5.42 10.09
N GLU A 18 -11.31 4.89 11.31
CA GLU A 18 -12.63 4.43 11.78
C GLU A 18 -13.46 5.54 12.42
N THR A 19 -14.72 5.54 11.99
CA THR A 19 -15.78 6.54 12.10
C THR A 19 -16.51 6.47 13.45
N ALA A 20 -15.81 6.64 14.56
CA ALA A 20 -16.51 6.99 15.79
C ALA A 20 -17.04 8.44 15.65
N PRO A 21 -18.33 8.71 15.94
CA PRO A 21 -18.85 10.07 15.89
C PRO A 21 -17.97 11.02 16.73
N GLY A 22 -17.45 12.06 16.08
CA GLY A 22 -16.63 13.08 16.74
C GLY A 22 -15.12 12.80 16.82
N ARG A 23 -14.60 11.74 16.20
CA ARG A 23 -13.14 11.51 16.10
C ARG A 23 -12.66 11.63 14.66
N GLU A 24 -11.95 12.72 14.36
CA GLU A 24 -11.17 12.81 13.13
C GLU A 24 -9.93 11.91 13.27
N VAL A 25 -9.92 10.81 12.51
CA VAL A 25 -8.77 9.89 12.45
C VAL A 25 -8.16 10.02 11.08
N LYS A 26 -6.84 10.27 11.03
CA LYS A 26 -6.11 10.28 9.76
C LYS A 26 -6.28 8.92 9.07
N SER A 27 -6.70 8.95 7.81
CA SER A 27 -6.67 7.80 6.89
C SER A 27 -5.52 7.97 5.91
N GLY A 28 -5.13 6.89 5.24
CA GLY A 28 -4.13 6.93 4.18
C GLY A 28 -3.11 5.80 4.24
N LEU A 29 -2.26 5.77 3.22
CA LEU A 29 -1.15 4.84 3.12
C LEU A 29 0.14 5.56 3.47
N TYR A 30 0.87 5.03 4.45
CA TYR A 30 2.14 5.54 4.87
C TYR A 30 3.26 4.54 4.60
N ARG A 31 4.44 5.05 4.29
CA ARG A 31 5.67 4.28 4.11
C ARG A 31 6.80 4.87 4.94
N MET A 32 7.67 4.03 5.47
CA MET A 32 8.93 4.43 6.11
C MET A 32 10.05 3.59 5.51
N ALA A 33 11.14 4.24 5.09
CA ALA A 33 12.33 3.51 4.68
C ALA A 33 13.18 3.12 5.90
N ASP A 34 13.90 2.01 5.79
CA ASP A 34 14.85 1.61 6.82
C ASP A 34 15.95 2.68 6.99
N GLY A 35 16.19 3.07 8.24
CA GLY A 35 17.11 4.15 8.60
C GLY A 35 16.55 5.58 8.51
N ASP A 36 15.30 5.76 8.08
CA ASP A 36 14.64 7.08 8.09
C ASP A 36 13.91 7.32 9.43
N ASP A 37 13.86 8.59 9.87
CA ASP A 37 13.23 9.01 11.12
C ASP A 37 11.74 9.38 10.98
N GLY A 38 11.09 9.06 9.85
CA GLY A 38 9.76 9.58 9.53
C GLY A 38 8.91 8.73 8.59
N TRP A 39 7.60 8.98 8.65
CA TRP A 39 6.60 8.39 7.76
C TRP A 39 6.29 9.34 6.60
N GLU A 40 6.32 8.82 5.38
CA GLU A 40 5.86 9.48 4.17
C GLU A 40 4.41 9.09 3.89
N LEU A 41 3.55 10.07 3.63
CA LEU A 41 2.18 9.81 3.14
C LEU A 41 2.22 9.60 1.63
N LEU A 42 1.83 8.41 1.18
CA LEU A 42 1.74 8.07 -0.24
C LEU A 42 0.38 8.54 -0.79
N THR A 43 0.42 9.37 -1.84
CA THR A 43 -0.80 10.01 -2.40
C THR A 43 -0.90 9.94 -3.91
N ASN A 44 0.21 9.73 -4.61
CA ASN A 44 0.27 9.90 -6.05
C ASN A 44 -0.46 8.78 -6.81
N GLY A 45 -1.55 9.12 -7.50
CA GLY A 45 -2.40 8.15 -8.20
C GLY A 45 -3.36 7.36 -7.30
N LEU A 46 -3.23 7.49 -5.98
CA LEU A 46 -4.27 7.06 -5.04
C LEU A 46 -5.40 8.10 -5.04
N PRO A 47 -6.64 7.69 -4.76
CA PRO A 47 -7.72 8.65 -4.69
C PRO A 47 -7.60 9.49 -3.37
N GLN A 48 -8.44 10.50 -3.16
CA GLN A 48 -8.35 11.38 -1.98
C GLN A 48 -8.99 10.77 -0.71
N ALA A 49 -8.22 10.72 0.39
CA ALA A 49 -8.69 10.34 1.74
C ALA A 49 -9.18 8.88 1.92
N HIS A 50 -8.54 7.89 1.30
CA HIS A 50 -9.02 6.50 1.36
C HIS A 50 -8.65 5.79 2.64
N ALA A 51 -9.64 5.09 3.17
CA ALA A 51 -9.40 3.98 4.07
C ALA A 51 -8.56 2.92 3.35
N ILE A 52 -7.34 2.69 3.82
CA ILE A 52 -6.50 1.60 3.36
C ILE A 52 -6.74 0.41 4.29
N ARG A 53 -7.35 -0.64 3.76
CA ARG A 53 -7.80 -1.80 4.56
C ARG A 53 -6.99 -3.06 4.30
N ALA A 54 -6.30 -3.13 3.17
CA ALA A 54 -5.44 -4.26 2.81
C ALA A 54 -4.16 -3.76 2.15
N LEU A 55 -3.06 -4.47 2.40
CA LEU A 55 -1.77 -4.27 1.76
C LEU A 55 -1.14 -5.63 1.46
N ALA A 56 -0.49 -5.74 0.31
CA ALA A 56 0.31 -6.90 -0.03
C ALA A 56 1.55 -6.47 -0.82
N VAL A 57 2.74 -6.89 -0.38
CA VAL A 57 4.00 -6.69 -1.11
C VAL A 57 4.32 -7.98 -1.86
N HIS A 58 4.70 -7.87 -3.13
CA HIS A 58 5.02 -9.04 -3.94
C HIS A 58 6.29 -9.72 -3.44
N PRO A 59 6.28 -11.04 -3.17
CA PRO A 59 7.35 -11.71 -2.42
C PRO A 59 8.69 -11.80 -3.16
N GLN A 60 8.70 -11.76 -4.49
CA GLN A 60 9.93 -11.82 -5.30
C GLN A 60 10.30 -10.48 -5.97
N LYS A 61 9.44 -9.47 -5.85
CA LYS A 61 9.52 -8.17 -6.56
C LYS A 61 9.00 -7.08 -5.62
N PRO A 62 9.74 -6.75 -4.55
CA PRO A 62 9.24 -5.90 -3.46
C PRO A 62 8.93 -4.45 -3.89
N GLU A 63 9.30 -4.04 -5.11
CA GLU A 63 8.83 -2.82 -5.76
C GLU A 63 7.35 -2.85 -6.11
N ILE A 64 6.77 -4.05 -6.27
CA ILE A 64 5.34 -4.22 -6.55
C ILE A 64 4.57 -4.31 -5.22
N VAL A 65 3.67 -3.34 -5.02
CA VAL A 65 2.81 -3.26 -3.84
C VAL A 65 1.37 -3.10 -4.28
N TYR A 66 0.46 -3.84 -3.66
CA TYR A 66 -0.98 -3.67 -3.83
C TYR A 66 -1.61 -3.07 -2.58
N ALA A 67 -2.56 -2.16 -2.79
CA ALA A 67 -3.34 -1.53 -1.74
C ALA A 67 -4.84 -1.74 -2.00
N GLY A 68 -5.54 -2.16 -0.96
CA GLY A 68 -6.99 -2.26 -0.95
C GLY A 68 -7.61 -0.99 -0.39
N THR A 69 -8.37 -0.28 -1.23
CA THR A 69 -9.05 0.97 -0.89
C THR A 69 -10.57 0.76 -0.84
N GLN A 70 -11.32 1.81 -0.49
CA GLN A 70 -12.79 1.81 -0.62
C GLN A 70 -13.27 1.74 -2.07
N ASP A 71 -12.45 2.19 -3.03
CA ASP A 71 -12.83 2.32 -4.44
C ASP A 71 -12.23 1.20 -5.32
N GLY A 72 -11.76 0.12 -4.69
CA GLY A 72 -11.13 -1.01 -5.34
C GLY A 72 -9.62 -1.12 -5.11
N PRO A 73 -8.97 -2.06 -5.80
CA PRO A 73 -7.53 -2.31 -5.66
C PRO A 73 -6.68 -1.32 -6.46
N TYR A 74 -5.53 -0.97 -5.90
CA TYR A 74 -4.50 -0.17 -6.54
C TYR A 74 -3.18 -0.93 -6.51
N ARG A 75 -2.33 -0.70 -7.51
CA ARG A 75 -1.00 -1.28 -7.64
C ARG A 75 0.03 -0.18 -7.85
N SER A 76 1.16 -0.31 -7.17
CA SER A 76 2.40 0.37 -7.49
C SER A 76 3.44 -0.65 -7.98
N THR A 77 4.35 -0.22 -8.85
CA THR A 77 5.52 -0.99 -9.31
C THR A 77 6.83 -0.29 -8.98
N ASP A 78 6.80 0.69 -8.08
CA ASP A 78 7.91 1.57 -7.70
C ASP A 78 7.88 1.86 -6.19
N HIS A 79 7.66 0.82 -5.38
CA HIS A 79 7.64 0.89 -3.92
C HIS A 79 6.58 1.82 -3.32
N GLY A 80 5.57 2.22 -4.10
CA GLY A 80 4.48 3.10 -3.66
C GLY A 80 4.65 4.57 -4.07
N ASP A 81 5.62 4.91 -4.91
CA ASP A 81 5.81 6.28 -5.40
C ASP A 81 4.71 6.69 -6.39
N HIS A 82 4.19 5.74 -7.18
CA HIS A 82 3.06 5.92 -8.10
C HIS A 82 2.08 4.75 -8.00
N TRP A 83 0.78 5.06 -8.05
CA TRP A 83 -0.29 4.07 -7.96
C TRP A 83 -1.23 4.12 -9.17
N GLU A 84 -1.63 2.94 -9.61
CA GLU A 84 -2.60 2.76 -10.69
C GLU A 84 -3.77 1.92 -10.19
N LYS A 85 -4.99 2.29 -10.60
CA LYS A 85 -6.18 1.50 -10.28
C LYS A 85 -6.16 0.18 -11.05
N VAL A 86 -6.39 -0.92 -10.36
CA VAL A 86 -6.49 -2.25 -10.97
C VAL A 86 -7.96 -2.57 -11.26
N SER A 87 -8.23 -3.01 -12.49
CA SER A 87 -9.59 -3.39 -12.88
C SER A 87 -9.99 -4.71 -12.23
N VAL A 88 -11.16 -4.74 -11.61
CA VAL A 88 -11.83 -5.95 -11.11
C VAL A 88 -13.24 -6.02 -11.70
N PRO A 89 -13.83 -7.23 -11.85
CA PRO A 89 -15.14 -7.40 -12.49
C PRO A 89 -16.30 -6.63 -11.83
N ASP A 90 -16.17 -6.24 -10.56
CA ASP A 90 -17.14 -5.43 -9.84
C ASP A 90 -16.49 -4.11 -9.39
N HIS A 91 -16.76 -3.05 -10.13
CA HIS A 91 -16.06 -1.77 -10.02
C HIS A 91 -16.46 -1.03 -8.73
N GLY A 92 -15.49 -0.79 -7.84
CA GLY A 92 -15.64 0.18 -6.75
C GLY A 92 -16.08 -0.39 -5.40
N GLN A 93 -15.93 -1.70 -5.19
CA GLN A 93 -16.15 -2.27 -3.86
C GLN A 93 -14.92 -2.14 -2.96
N PRO A 94 -15.11 -1.98 -1.63
CA PRO A 94 -14.02 -1.97 -0.68
C PRO A 94 -13.22 -3.28 -0.70
N VAL A 95 -11.90 -3.16 -0.81
CA VAL A 95 -11.00 -4.32 -0.78
C VAL A 95 -10.49 -4.55 0.63
N TRP A 96 -10.83 -5.71 1.19
CA TRP A 96 -10.50 -6.11 2.56
C TRP A 96 -9.36 -7.11 2.66
N SER A 97 -9.02 -7.76 1.56
CA SER A 97 -7.97 -8.78 1.53
C SER A 97 -7.23 -8.76 0.21
N LEU A 98 -5.92 -8.96 0.30
CA LEU A 98 -4.99 -9.10 -0.81
C LEU A 98 -3.98 -10.16 -0.41
N LEU A 99 -3.76 -11.14 -1.28
CA LEU A 99 -2.83 -12.23 -1.03
C LEU A 99 -2.11 -12.55 -2.33
N PHE A 100 -0.82 -12.84 -2.23
CA PHE A 100 -0.09 -13.57 -3.26
C PHE A 100 -0.20 -15.05 -2.95
N HIS A 101 -0.30 -15.88 -3.99
CA HIS A 101 -0.19 -17.32 -3.78
C HIS A 101 1.23 -17.65 -3.30
N PRO A 102 1.38 -18.45 -2.23
CA PRO A 102 2.63 -18.54 -1.48
C PRO A 102 3.78 -19.19 -2.26
N ASN A 103 3.47 -20.01 -3.27
CA ASN A 103 4.45 -20.72 -4.10
C ASN A 103 4.42 -20.27 -5.57
N ASP A 104 3.56 -19.31 -5.91
CA ASP A 104 3.42 -18.79 -7.27
C ASP A 104 2.89 -17.36 -7.20
N SER A 105 3.76 -16.38 -7.36
CA SER A 105 3.38 -14.97 -7.36
C SER A 105 3.28 -14.39 -8.77
N SER A 106 3.23 -15.22 -9.83
CA SER A 106 3.21 -14.76 -11.22
C SER A 106 1.86 -14.21 -11.71
N VAL A 107 0.81 -14.40 -10.91
CA VAL A 107 -0.58 -13.95 -11.15
C VAL A 107 -0.95 -12.69 -10.40
#